data_AF-A0KIJ9-F1
#
_entry.id   AF-A0KIJ9-F1
#
_cell.length_a   1.000
_cell.length_b   1.000
_cell.length_c   1.000
_cell.angle_alpha   90.00
_cell.angle_beta   90.00
_cell.angle_gamma   90.00
#
_symmetry.space_group_name_H-M   'P 1'
#
loop_
_entity.id
_entity.type
_entity.pdbx_description
1 polymer ?
#
loop_
_entity_poly.entity_id
_entity_poly.type
_entity_poly.pdbx_seq_one_letter_code
_entity_poly.pdbx_strand_id
1 'polypeptide(L)'
;MSSLPTRLIARVRPGSSRRNSTMARQHQYRVTFYDQQGNCHQVELSTVYQIRRDPQCDLCLFDTQQCVGSEEMLERMIRQKTGFEQEISIINARLI
;
A
#
# COMPACT_ATOMS: atom_id res chain seq x y z
N MET A 1 21.79 55.98 32.31
CA MET A 1 22.53 55.49 31.13
C MET A 1 22.64 53.99 31.26
N SER A 2 21.73 53.26 30.61
CA SER A 2 21.52 51.84 30.85
C SER A 2 21.69 51.11 29.52
N SER A 3 22.82 50.46 29.37
CA SER A 3 23.19 49.61 28.23
C SER A 3 22.54 48.23 28.38
N LEU A 4 21.74 47.83 27.39
CA LEU A 4 21.28 46.44 27.22
C LEU A 4 21.92 45.87 25.93
N PRO A 5 22.55 44.69 25.97
CA PRO A 5 23.15 44.09 24.79
C PRO A 5 22.11 43.32 23.96
N THR A 6 22.10 43.60 22.65
CA THR A 6 21.35 42.91 21.60
C THR A 6 21.74 41.44 21.52
N ARG A 7 20.81 40.53 21.85
CA ARG A 7 20.97 39.09 21.58
C ARG A 7 20.58 38.79 20.14
N LEU A 8 21.58 38.51 19.30
CA LEU A 8 21.40 37.87 17.99
C LEU A 8 20.83 36.46 18.20
N ILE A 9 19.60 36.23 17.74
CA ILE A 9 19.04 34.87 17.62
C ILE A 9 19.57 34.28 16.32
N ALA A 10 20.47 33.31 16.44
CA ALA A 10 20.99 32.53 15.34
C ALA A 10 19.84 31.80 14.63
N ARG A 11 19.71 32.03 13.31
CA ARG A 11 18.80 31.28 12.44
C ARG A 11 19.25 29.81 12.39
N VAL A 12 18.53 28.93 13.07
CA VAL A 12 18.64 27.49 12.86
C VAL A 12 18.09 27.19 11.47
N ARG A 13 18.96 26.82 10.54
CA ARG A 13 18.57 26.25 9.25
C ARG A 13 17.99 24.86 9.54
N PRO A 14 16.72 24.55 9.18
CA PRO A 14 16.29 23.16 9.17
C PRO A 14 17.10 22.47 8.08
N GLY A 15 17.98 21.57 8.52
CA GLY A 15 18.74 20.70 7.64
C GLY A 15 17.78 19.97 6.71
N SER A 16 18.08 19.99 5.43
CA SER A 16 17.43 19.21 4.39
C SER A 16 17.49 17.74 4.79
N SER A 17 16.47 17.25 5.49
CA SER A 17 16.22 15.84 5.66
C SER A 17 15.82 15.33 4.28
N ARG A 18 16.85 14.96 3.52
CA ARG A 18 16.76 14.26 2.26
C ARG A 18 16.10 12.93 2.59
N ARG A 19 14.77 12.92 2.67
CA ARG A 19 13.99 11.69 2.56
C ARG A 19 14.41 11.11 1.24
N ASN A 20 15.27 10.11 1.31
CA ASN A 20 15.55 9.24 0.19
C ASN A 20 14.25 8.47 -0.01
N SER A 21 13.28 9.10 -0.66
CA SER A 21 12.13 8.45 -1.23
C SER A 21 12.68 7.62 -2.38
N THR A 22 13.16 6.41 -2.07
CA THR A 22 12.99 5.30 -2.99
C THR A 22 11.51 5.31 -3.31
N MET A 23 11.14 5.89 -4.45
CA MET A 23 9.79 5.77 -4.98
C MET A 23 9.60 4.28 -5.22
N ALA A 24 9.09 3.56 -4.20
CA ALA A 24 8.63 2.21 -4.37
C ALA A 24 7.61 2.29 -5.51
N ARG A 25 7.97 1.72 -6.67
CA ARG A 25 7.11 1.76 -7.85
C ARG A 25 5.78 1.16 -7.44
N GLN A 26 4.72 1.96 -7.44
CA GLN A 26 3.39 1.44 -7.17
C GLN A 26 2.98 0.57 -8.35
N HIS A 27 2.57 -0.64 -8.03
CA HIS A 27 1.95 -1.56 -8.95
C HIS A 27 0.44 -1.33 -8.93
N GLN A 28 -0.17 -1.27 -10.12
CA GLN A 28 -1.61 -1.15 -10.26
C GLN A 28 -2.14 -2.47 -10.80
N TYR A 29 -3.13 -3.03 -10.13
CA TYR A 29 -3.73 -4.30 -10.49
C TYR A 29 -5.21 -4.13 -10.73
N ARG A 30 -5.76 -4.84 -11.71
CA ARG A 30 -7.19 -5.10 -11.82
C ARG A 30 -7.45 -6.45 -11.16
N VAL A 31 -8.13 -6.42 -10.01
CA VAL A 31 -8.49 -7.61 -9.24
C VAL A 31 -9.94 -7.97 -9.52
N THR A 32 -10.20 -9.25 -9.78
CA THR A 32 -11.54 -9.82 -9.99
C THR A 32 -11.86 -10.73 -8.81
N PHE A 33 -13.01 -10.50 -8.19
CA PHE A 33 -13.48 -11.26 -7.04
C PHE A 33 -14.99 -11.49 -7.09
N TYR A 34 -15.47 -12.48 -6.35
CA TYR A 34 -16.90 -12.71 -6.14
C TYR A 34 -17.30 -12.31 -4.72
N ASP A 35 -18.51 -11.75 -4.58
CA ASP A 35 -19.14 -11.60 -3.27
C ASP A 35 -19.86 -12.89 -2.84
N GLN A 36 -20.35 -12.93 -1.59
CA GLN A 36 -21.12 -14.07 -1.08
C GLN A 36 -22.45 -14.33 -1.83
N GLN A 37 -22.95 -13.36 -2.60
CA GLN A 37 -24.14 -13.52 -3.43
C GLN A 37 -23.81 -14.12 -4.80
N GLY A 38 -22.52 -14.36 -5.09
CA GLY A 38 -22.05 -14.90 -6.36
C GLY A 38 -21.94 -13.84 -7.47
N ASN A 39 -22.01 -12.54 -7.14
CA ASN A 39 -21.82 -11.49 -8.13
C ASN A 39 -20.33 -11.29 -8.40
N CYS A 40 -19.98 -11.17 -9.68
CA CYS A 40 -18.62 -10.89 -10.12
C CYS A 40 -18.34 -9.39 -10.05
N HIS A 41 -17.28 -9.01 -9.34
CA HIS A 41 -16.84 -7.63 -9.18
C HIS A 41 -15.40 -7.46 -9.64
N GLN A 42 -15.06 -6.22 -9.99
CA GLN A 42 -13.69 -5.84 -10.31
C GLN A 42 -13.31 -4.54 -9.64
N VAL A 43 -12.09 -4.50 -9.12
CA VAL A 43 -11.53 -3.30 -8.50
C VAL A 43 -10.11 -3.06 -9.00
N GLU A 44 -9.75 -1.80 -9.16
CA GLU A 44 -8.37 -1.42 -9.34
C GLU A 44 -7.69 -1.28 -7.98
N LEU A 45 -6.61 -2.01 -7.72
CA LEU A 45 -5.86 -1.97 -6.48
C LEU A 45 -4.45 -1.46 -6.75
N SER A 46 -4.04 -0.40 -6.05
CA SER A 46 -2.70 0.16 -6.13
C SER A 46 -1.93 -0.23 -4.88
N THR A 47 -0.77 -0.84 -5.03
CA THR A 47 0.05 -1.32 -3.91
C THR A 47 1.53 -1.26 -4.26
N VAL A 48 2.39 -1.12 -3.26
CA VAL A 48 3.85 -1.24 -3.44
C VAL A 48 4.31 -2.70 -3.53
N TYR A 49 3.43 -3.65 -3.19
CA TYR A 49 3.70 -5.08 -3.20
C TYR A 49 3.34 -5.72 -4.55
N GLN A 50 4.00 -6.82 -4.89
CA GLN A 50 3.63 -7.65 -6.01
C GLN A 50 2.56 -8.66 -5.60
N ILE A 51 1.55 -8.85 -6.45
CA ILE A 51 0.53 -9.88 -6.24
C ILE A 51 0.91 -11.09 -7.10
N ARG A 52 1.20 -12.23 -6.47
CA ARG A 52 1.60 -13.47 -7.15
C ARG A 52 1.02 -14.68 -6.44
N ARG A 53 0.92 -15.80 -7.17
CA ARG A 53 0.58 -17.08 -6.56
C ARG A 53 1.79 -17.68 -5.88
N ASP A 54 1.59 -18.21 -4.69
CA ASP A 54 2.58 -19.00 -3.98
C ASP A 54 2.62 -20.44 -4.55
N PRO A 55 3.50 -21.33 -4.04
CA PRO A 55 3.55 -22.73 -4.46
C PRO A 55 2.27 -23.54 -4.18
N GLN A 56 1.43 -23.10 -3.24
CA GLN A 56 0.14 -23.72 -2.93
C GLN A 56 -0.99 -23.22 -3.84
N CYS A 57 -0.67 -22.32 -4.78
CA CYS A 57 -1.58 -21.63 -5.70
C CYS A 57 -2.43 -20.52 -5.07
N ASP A 58 -2.10 -20.08 -3.85
CA ASP A 58 -2.80 -19.02 -3.13
C ASP A 58 -2.27 -17.65 -3.53
N LEU A 59 -3.17 -16.66 -3.63
CA LEU A 59 -2.87 -15.31 -4.08
C LEU A 59 -2.28 -14.46 -2.93
N CYS A 60 -0.96 -14.29 -2.94
CA CYS A 60 -0.23 -13.61 -1.86
C CYS A 60 0.42 -12.29 -2.30
N LEU A 61 0.72 -11.46 -1.30
CA LEU A 61 1.47 -10.20 -1.42
C LEU A 61 2.95 -10.46 -1.19
N PHE A 62 3.79 -9.98 -2.10
CA PHE A 62 5.24 -10.11 -2.04
C PHE A 62 5.93 -8.75 -2.08
N ASP A 63 6.89 -8.55 -1.17
CA ASP A 63 7.89 -7.50 -1.33
C ASP A 63 9.13 -8.12 -1.97
N THR A 64 9.40 -7.77 -3.22
CA THR A 64 10.44 -8.37 -4.08
C THR A 64 10.35 -9.91 -4.16
N GLN A 65 11.00 -10.64 -3.27
CA GLN A 65 11.01 -12.11 -3.19
C GLN A 65 10.40 -12.65 -1.89
N GLN A 66 10.08 -11.78 -0.93
CA GLN A 66 9.57 -12.18 0.37
C GLN A 66 8.04 -12.10 0.37
N CYS A 67 7.37 -13.17 0.82
CA CYS A 67 5.94 -13.12 1.11
C CYS A 67 5.71 -12.22 2.34
N VAL A 68 4.94 -11.15 2.18
CA VAL A 68 4.65 -10.16 3.22
C VAL A 68 3.17 -10.13 3.62
N GLY A 69 2.31 -10.81 2.87
CA GLY A 69 0.90 -10.93 3.18
C GLY A 69 0.24 -12.11 2.48
N SER A 70 -0.64 -12.79 3.20
CA SER A 70 -1.47 -13.87 2.68
C SER A 70 -2.63 -13.35 1.83
N GLU A 71 -3.39 -14.27 1.25
CA GLU A 71 -4.67 -13.97 0.58
C GLU A 71 -5.64 -13.19 1.47
N GLU A 72 -5.77 -13.57 2.75
CA GLU A 72 -6.60 -12.85 3.72
C GLU A 72 -6.23 -11.35 3.83
N MET A 73 -4.94 -11.03 3.72
CA MET A 73 -4.50 -9.64 3.73
C MET A 73 -4.93 -8.91 2.46
N LEU A 74 -4.83 -9.58 1.31
CA LEU A 74 -5.29 -9.05 0.03
C LEU A 74 -6.81 -8.81 0.03
N GLU A 75 -7.60 -9.74 0.60
CA GLU A 75 -9.04 -9.58 0.77
C GLU A 75 -9.38 -8.36 1.62
N ARG A 76 -8.70 -8.18 2.75
CA ARG A 76 -8.88 -7.00 3.62
C ARG A 76 -8.58 -5.71 2.87
N MET A 77 -7.53 -5.68 2.04
CA MET A 77 -7.20 -4.50 1.23
C MET A 77 -8.31 -4.19 0.21
N ILE A 78 -8.87 -5.20 -0.45
CA ILE A 78 -9.97 -5.03 -1.39
C ILE A 78 -11.23 -4.54 -0.67
N ARG A 79 -11.58 -5.14 0.46
CA ARG A 79 -12.75 -4.77 1.27
C ARG A 79 -12.64 -3.33 1.77
N GLN A 80 -11.47 -2.92 2.26
CA GLN A 80 -11.22 -1.53 2.66
C GLN A 80 -11.39 -0.55 1.49
N LYS A 81 -11.04 -0.95 0.27
CA LYS A 81 -11.15 -0.11 -0.92
C LYS A 81 -12.58 -0.01 -1.47
N THR A 82 -13.34 -1.10 -1.37
CA THR A 82 -14.66 -1.26 -1.99
C THR A 82 -15.82 -1.01 -1.03
N GLY A 83 -15.58 -1.13 0.28
CA GLY A 83 -16.62 -1.07 1.32
C GLY A 83 -17.39 -2.38 1.51
N PHE A 84 -16.95 -3.50 0.92
CA PHE A 84 -17.60 -4.79 1.14
C PHE A 84 -17.42 -5.27 2.59
N GLU A 85 -18.54 -5.38 3.33
CA GLU A 85 -18.55 -5.88 4.70
C GLU A 85 -18.46 -7.42 4.78
N GLN A 86 -18.84 -8.12 3.72
CA GLN A 86 -18.82 -9.59 3.64
C GLN A 86 -17.47 -10.14 3.15
N GLU A 87 -17.26 -11.43 3.33
CA GLU A 87 -16.13 -12.15 2.73
C GLU A 87 -16.25 -12.13 1.20
N ILE A 88 -15.09 -12.14 0.54
CA ILE A 88 -14.99 -12.11 -0.92
C ILE A 88 -14.04 -13.23 -1.35
N SER A 89 -14.25 -13.78 -2.54
CA SER A 89 -13.34 -14.79 -3.09
C SER A 89 -12.57 -14.20 -4.27
N ILE A 90 -11.26 -14.08 -4.12
CA ILE A 90 -10.39 -13.48 -5.15
C ILE A 90 -10.03 -14.56 -6.17
N ILE A 91 -10.32 -14.30 -7.45
CA ILE A 91 -10.07 -15.29 -8.51
C ILE A 91 -8.83 -14.95 -9.32
N ASN A 92 -8.62 -13.65 -9.58
CA ASN A 92 -7.55 -13.19 -10.44
C ASN A 92 -7.10 -11.76 -10.09
N ALA A 93 -5.81 -11.51 -10.20
CA ALA A 93 -5.22 -10.18 -10.10
C ALA A 93 -4.24 -9.98 -11.27
N ARG A 94 -4.53 -9.01 -12.13
CA ARG A 94 -3.72 -8.70 -13.32
C ARG A 94 -3.07 -7.34 -13.18
N LEU A 95 -1.75 -7.28 -13.37
CA LEU A 95 -1.01 -6.01 -13.44
C LEU A 95 -1.43 -5.23 -14.70
N ILE A 96 -1.67 -3.92 -14.55
CA ILE A 96 -2.03 -3.00 -15.63
C ILE A 96 -0.95 -1.94 -15.86
#